data_AF-A0A537C960-F1
#
_entry.id   AF-A0A537C960-F1
#
_cell.length_a   1.000
_cell.length_b   1.000
_cell.length_c   1.000
_cell.angle_alpha   90.00
_cell.angle_beta   90.00
_cell.angle_gamma   90.00
#
_symmetry.space_group_name_H-M   'P 1'
#
loop_
_entity.id
_entity.type
_entity.pdbx_description
1 polymer ?
#
loop_
_entity_poly.entity_id
_entity_poly.type
_entity_poly.pdbx_seq_one_letter_code
_entity_poly.pdbx_strand_id
1 'polypeptide(L)'
;EGKHTNLCPFIAGGMSWNMGSYNPKTGLLYKVGNEWCMDLEIKKTTPVLEPMAQLNIGADFNITHPQGDKAHGHVSARDPITGKLKWEVKFPEPPLASLLSTGGNVLFVPDARGWLRAYDARDGKELWSHNNGQGHNGGIITYKAKGKQYVAVMTGWGGLAGDDYAA
;
A
#
# COMPACT_ATOMS: atom_id res chain seq x y z
N GLU A 1 3.92 16.39 -26.18
CA GLU A 1 3.55 17.37 -25.15
C GLU A 1 2.04 17.42 -25.07
N GLY A 2 1.47 17.54 -23.89
CA GLY A 2 0.02 17.49 -23.71
C GLY A 2 -0.41 17.31 -22.25
N LYS A 3 -1.62 17.79 -21.93
CA LYS A 3 -2.22 17.68 -20.59
C LYS A 3 -3.31 16.60 -20.60
N HIS A 4 -3.28 15.74 -19.59
CA HIS A 4 -4.27 14.70 -19.32
C HIS A 4 -4.75 14.86 -17.87
N THR A 5 -6.04 14.72 -17.63
CA THR A 5 -6.64 14.92 -16.31
C THR A 5 -7.29 13.64 -15.80
N ASN A 6 -7.26 13.43 -14.48
CA ASN A 6 -7.91 12.31 -13.80
C ASN A 6 -7.51 10.92 -14.34
N LEU A 7 -6.22 10.73 -14.63
CA LEU A 7 -5.67 9.43 -15.01
C LEU A 7 -5.54 8.54 -13.77
N CYS A 8 -6.08 7.32 -13.83
CA CYS A 8 -6.02 6.34 -12.75
C CYS A 8 -5.38 5.03 -13.24
N PRO A 9 -4.49 4.39 -12.46
CA PRO A 9 -3.95 4.86 -11.19
C PRO A 9 -2.95 6.01 -11.37
N PHE A 10 -2.62 6.71 -10.27
CA PHE A 10 -1.51 7.65 -10.23
C PHE A 10 -0.15 6.95 -10.45
N ILE A 11 0.93 7.72 -10.58
CA ILE A 11 2.25 7.23 -11.00
C ILE A 11 2.85 6.11 -10.12
N ALA A 12 2.55 6.05 -8.81
CA ALA A 12 3.03 4.94 -7.98
C ALA A 12 2.19 3.66 -8.09
N GLY A 13 1.19 3.66 -8.98
CA GLY A 13 0.39 2.52 -9.38
C GLY A 13 -0.76 2.20 -8.42
N GLY A 14 -1.70 1.38 -8.91
CA GLY A 14 -2.81 0.84 -8.09
C GLY A 14 -2.31 -0.19 -7.06
N MET A 15 -1.09 -0.70 -7.25
CA MET A 15 -0.30 -1.46 -6.29
C MET A 15 1.15 -1.04 -6.47
N SER A 16 1.91 -0.95 -5.38
CA SER A 16 3.32 -0.54 -5.43
C SER A 16 4.26 -1.66 -4.95
N TRP A 17 5.40 -1.32 -4.33
CA TRP A 17 6.43 -2.26 -3.85
C TRP A 17 5.92 -3.25 -2.79
N ASN A 18 4.84 -2.90 -2.10
CA ASN A 18 4.39 -3.57 -0.90
C ASN A 18 3.90 -5.01 -1.17
N MET A 19 4.40 -5.97 -0.38
CA MET A 19 4.05 -7.38 -0.56
C MET A 19 2.69 -7.70 0.05
N GLY A 20 1.87 -8.42 -0.70
CA GLY A 20 0.67 -9.05 -0.17
C GLY A 20 1.00 -10.31 0.62
N SER A 21 -0.03 -10.96 1.15
CA SER A 21 0.10 -12.25 1.85
C SER A 21 -0.97 -13.22 1.35
N TYR A 22 -0.65 -14.51 1.29
CA TYR A 22 -1.59 -15.57 0.93
C TYR A 22 -1.78 -16.51 2.12
N ASN A 23 -3.03 -16.85 2.44
CA ASN A 23 -3.35 -17.84 3.48
C ASN A 23 -3.96 -19.10 2.85
N PRO A 24 -3.27 -20.26 2.86
CA PRO A 24 -3.77 -21.49 2.26
C PRO A 24 -5.00 -22.05 2.97
N LYS A 25 -5.27 -21.69 4.23
CA LYS A 25 -6.47 -22.15 4.95
C LYS A 25 -7.74 -21.47 4.48
N THR A 26 -7.65 -20.19 4.08
CA THR A 26 -8.79 -19.45 3.53
C THR A 26 -8.82 -19.50 2.00
N GLY A 27 -7.68 -19.80 1.36
CA GLY A 27 -7.52 -19.74 -0.09
C GLY A 27 -7.50 -18.32 -0.64
N LEU A 28 -7.24 -17.31 0.20
CA LEU A 28 -7.32 -15.90 -0.18
C LEU A 28 -5.95 -15.23 -0.23
N LEU A 29 -5.78 -14.38 -1.24
CA LEU A 29 -4.68 -13.42 -1.37
C LEU A 29 -5.14 -12.06 -0.81
N TYR A 30 -4.37 -11.52 0.11
CA TYR A 30 -4.56 -10.18 0.67
C TYR A 30 -3.56 -9.22 0.02
N LYS A 31 -4.05 -8.14 -0.56
CA LYS A 31 -3.22 -7.13 -1.22
C LYS A 31 -3.74 -5.73 -0.90
N VAL A 32 -2.80 -4.80 -0.81
CA VAL A 32 -3.11 -3.37 -0.69
C VAL A 32 -3.43 -2.84 -2.09
N GLY A 33 -4.47 -2.01 -2.18
CA GLY A 33 -4.77 -1.20 -3.35
C GLY A 33 -4.67 0.29 -3.05
N ASN A 34 -4.23 1.05 -4.05
CA ASN A 34 -4.14 2.51 -4.03
C ASN A 34 -5.20 3.07 -4.99
N GLU A 35 -6.26 3.68 -4.46
CA GLU A 35 -7.33 4.31 -5.24
C GLU A 35 -7.07 5.80 -5.39
N TRP A 36 -5.98 6.13 -6.09
CA TRP A 36 -5.49 7.49 -6.29
C TRP A 36 -5.28 7.71 -7.78
N CYS A 37 -5.56 8.92 -8.26
CA CYS A 37 -5.42 9.32 -9.66
C CYS A 37 -4.44 10.50 -9.77
N MET A 38 -4.15 10.94 -11.00
CA MET A 38 -3.31 12.09 -11.23
C MET A 38 -3.76 12.91 -12.44
N ASP A 39 -3.44 14.20 -12.40
CA ASP A 39 -3.33 15.03 -13.59
C ASP A 39 -1.88 14.99 -14.08
N LEU A 40 -1.67 14.76 -15.38
CA LEU A 40 -0.37 14.58 -16.01
C LEU A 40 -0.16 15.64 -17.09
N GLU A 41 0.95 16.34 -17.05
CA GLU A 41 1.40 17.25 -18.11
C GLU A 41 2.71 16.74 -18.70
N ILE A 42 2.67 16.24 -19.93
CA ILE A 42 3.84 15.72 -20.63
C ILE A 42 4.68 16.89 -21.14
N LYS A 43 5.94 16.93 -20.71
CA LYS A 43 6.91 17.96 -21.07
C LYS A 43 8.11 17.34 -21.76
N LYS A 44 8.59 17.97 -22.83
CA LYS A 44 9.85 17.55 -23.43
C LYS A 44 10.99 17.89 -22.49
N THR A 45 11.76 16.88 -22.11
CA THR A 45 12.98 17.05 -21.32
C THR A 45 14.19 16.60 -22.12
N THR A 46 15.31 17.27 -21.90
CA THR A 46 16.61 16.88 -22.48
C THR A 46 17.44 16.27 -21.35
N PRO A 47 17.89 15.00 -21.48
CA PRO A 47 18.70 14.37 -20.45
C PRO A 47 19.99 15.17 -20.20
N VAL A 48 20.23 15.54 -18.94
CA VAL A 48 21.51 16.13 -18.50
C VAL A 48 22.30 15.04 -17.80
N LEU A 49 23.43 14.63 -18.38
CA LEU A 49 24.26 13.52 -17.88
C LEU A 49 25.49 13.99 -17.11
N GLU A 50 25.93 15.24 -17.33
CA GLU A 50 27.19 15.79 -16.81
C GLU A 50 26.94 17.09 -16.02
N PRO A 51 27.69 17.35 -14.93
CA PRO A 51 28.69 16.48 -14.31
C PRO A 51 28.08 15.33 -13.48
N MET A 52 26.76 15.31 -13.34
CA MET A 52 25.99 14.27 -12.67
C MET A 52 24.63 14.16 -13.33
N ALA A 53 24.16 12.92 -13.51
CA ALA A 53 22.86 12.66 -14.12
C ALA A 53 21.73 13.33 -13.32
N GLN A 54 20.91 14.11 -14.01
CA GLN A 54 19.72 14.73 -13.43
C GLN A 54 18.47 13.90 -13.70
N LEU A 55 17.45 14.11 -12.87
CA LEU A 55 16.14 13.49 -13.03
C LEU A 55 15.55 13.88 -14.40
N ASN A 56 15.06 12.89 -15.15
CA ASN A 56 14.55 13.07 -16.50
C ASN A 56 13.22 12.33 -16.69
N ILE A 57 12.17 12.81 -16.03
CA ILE A 57 10.84 12.15 -16.04
C ILE A 57 10.03 12.49 -17.29
N GLY A 58 10.18 13.69 -17.84
CA GLY A 58 9.42 14.10 -19.04
C GLY A 58 7.95 14.41 -18.78
N ALA A 59 7.56 14.59 -17.52
CA ALA A 59 6.21 15.00 -17.14
C ALA A 59 6.16 15.59 -15.73
N ASP A 60 5.20 16.48 -15.52
CA ASP A 60 4.74 16.87 -14.19
C ASP A 60 3.44 16.13 -13.88
N PHE A 61 3.29 15.70 -12.63
CA PHE A 61 2.10 15.00 -12.16
C PHE A 61 1.63 15.62 -10.84
N ASN A 62 0.31 15.80 -10.72
CA ASN A 62 -0.33 16.20 -9.48
C ASN A 62 -1.34 15.13 -9.10
N ILE A 63 -1.30 14.68 -7.86
CA ILE A 63 -2.25 13.71 -7.34
C ILE A 63 -3.64 14.32 -7.27
N THR A 64 -4.64 13.54 -7.67
CA THR A 64 -6.06 13.91 -7.61
C THR A 64 -6.91 12.76 -7.11
N HIS A 65 -8.12 13.08 -6.67
CA HIS A 65 -9.11 12.08 -6.30
C HIS A 65 -9.73 11.40 -7.54
N PRO A 66 -10.12 10.11 -7.45
CA PRO A 66 -10.94 9.47 -8.47
C PRO A 66 -12.24 10.23 -8.72
N GLN A 67 -12.77 10.18 -9.94
CA GLN A 67 -14.04 10.84 -10.25
C GLN A 67 -15.19 10.31 -9.38
N GLY A 68 -15.77 11.19 -8.56
CA GLY A 68 -16.91 10.85 -7.70
C GLY A 68 -16.56 10.09 -6.40
N ASP A 69 -15.28 9.88 -6.10
CA ASP A 69 -14.82 9.28 -4.84
C ASP A 69 -13.67 10.10 -4.24
N LYS A 70 -13.30 9.81 -2.99
CA LYS A 70 -12.07 10.33 -2.38
C LYS A 70 -10.93 9.36 -2.59
N ALA A 71 -9.72 9.92 -2.72
CA ALA A 71 -8.52 9.10 -2.75
C ALA A 71 -8.39 8.33 -1.44
N HIS A 72 -8.16 7.03 -1.53
CA HIS A 72 -8.07 6.16 -0.38
C HIS A 72 -7.18 4.95 -0.66
N GLY A 73 -6.78 4.28 0.41
CA GLY A 73 -6.20 2.95 0.36
C GLY A 73 -7.21 1.87 0.68
N HIS A 74 -6.91 0.64 0.31
CA HIS A 74 -7.61 -0.51 0.85
C HIS A 74 -6.71 -1.72 1.00
N VAL A 75 -7.13 -2.65 1.84
CA VAL A 75 -6.67 -4.04 1.79
C VAL A 75 -7.84 -4.88 1.31
N SER A 76 -7.66 -5.56 0.20
CA SER A 76 -8.66 -6.47 -0.38
C SER A 76 -8.23 -7.92 -0.24
N ALA A 77 -9.19 -8.78 0.12
CA ALA A 77 -9.04 -10.22 0.06
C ALA A 77 -9.71 -10.76 -1.20
N ARG A 78 -8.93 -11.44 -2.03
CA ARG A 78 -9.38 -11.94 -3.32
C ARG A 78 -9.05 -13.41 -3.47
N ASP A 79 -9.90 -14.10 -4.22
CA ASP A 79 -9.56 -15.41 -4.78
C ASP A 79 -8.40 -15.22 -5.79
N PRO A 80 -7.24 -15.87 -5.59
CA PRO A 80 -6.07 -15.65 -6.45
C PRO A 80 -6.21 -16.27 -7.85
N ILE A 81 -7.16 -17.18 -8.05
CA ILE A 81 -7.42 -17.82 -9.35
C ILE A 81 -8.44 -17.01 -10.14
N THR A 82 -9.54 -16.61 -9.50
CA THR A 82 -10.66 -15.94 -10.19
C THR A 82 -10.62 -14.41 -10.10
N GLY A 83 -9.79 -13.84 -9.22
CA GLY A 83 -9.75 -12.41 -8.94
C GLY A 83 -10.95 -11.86 -8.17
N LYS A 84 -11.94 -12.72 -7.84
CA LYS A 84 -13.16 -12.32 -7.15
C LYS A 84 -12.87 -11.74 -5.77
N LEU A 85 -13.41 -10.55 -5.52
CA LEU A 85 -13.38 -9.91 -4.20
C LEU A 85 -14.21 -10.71 -3.20
N LYS A 86 -13.66 -10.91 -2.00
CA LYS A 86 -14.37 -11.51 -0.86
C LYS A 86 -14.76 -10.45 0.16
N TRP A 87 -13.80 -9.64 0.55
CA TRP A 87 -13.99 -8.53 1.47
C TRP A 87 -12.88 -7.49 1.26
N GLU A 88 -13.13 -6.29 1.77
CA GLU A 88 -12.22 -5.17 1.69
C GLU A 88 -12.30 -4.33 2.96
N VAL A 89 -11.16 -3.78 3.39
CA VAL A 89 -11.08 -2.77 4.44
C VAL A 89 -10.44 -1.50 3.85
N LYS A 90 -11.13 -0.37 3.98
CA LYS A 90 -10.65 0.94 3.49
C LYS A 90 -9.82 1.67 4.54
N PHE A 91 -8.83 2.41 4.06
CA PHE A 91 -7.93 3.24 4.84
C PHE A 91 -7.86 4.64 4.23
N PRO A 92 -7.76 5.72 5.01
CA PRO A 92 -7.61 7.06 4.46
C PRO A 92 -6.37 7.18 3.56
N GLU A 93 -5.23 6.67 4.00
CA GLU A 93 -4.02 6.50 3.21
C GLU A 93 -3.75 5.01 2.95
N PRO A 94 -3.17 4.64 1.80
CA PRO A 94 -2.75 3.26 1.56
C PRO A 94 -1.81 2.72 2.65
N PRO A 95 -2.10 1.54 3.24
CA PRO A 95 -1.19 0.87 4.16
C PRO A 95 -0.02 0.25 3.39
N LEU A 96 0.98 1.07 3.03
CA LEU A 96 2.08 0.70 2.14
C LEU A 96 3.09 -0.30 2.73
N ALA A 97 2.98 -0.66 3.99
CA ALA A 97 3.77 -1.75 4.53
C ALA A 97 3.36 -3.09 3.89
N SER A 98 4.27 -4.07 3.98
CA SER A 98 3.92 -5.45 3.60
C SER A 98 2.89 -6.03 4.56
N LEU A 99 2.12 -7.02 4.08
CA LEU A 99 1.10 -7.70 4.87
C LEU A 99 1.61 -9.05 5.37
N LEU A 100 1.10 -9.51 6.52
CA LEU A 100 1.41 -10.83 7.08
C LEU A 100 0.15 -11.55 7.52
N SER A 101 -0.18 -12.67 6.86
CA SER A 101 -1.19 -13.61 7.35
C SER A 101 -0.54 -14.79 8.08
N THR A 102 -1.23 -15.35 9.07
CA THR A 102 -0.74 -16.48 9.87
C THR A 102 -1.71 -17.66 9.85
N GLY A 103 -1.22 -18.84 10.25
CA GLY A 103 -2.02 -20.06 10.37
C GLY A 103 -3.17 -19.99 11.40
N GLY A 104 -3.24 -18.92 12.20
CA GLY A 104 -4.35 -18.61 13.11
C GLY A 104 -5.51 -17.85 12.44
N ASN A 105 -5.47 -17.65 11.12
CA ASN A 105 -6.43 -16.81 10.37
C ASN A 105 -6.44 -15.35 10.82
N VAL A 106 -5.25 -14.84 11.15
CA VAL A 106 -5.04 -13.42 11.47
C VAL A 106 -4.21 -12.79 10.36
N LEU A 107 -4.66 -11.63 9.87
CA LEU A 107 -3.95 -10.76 8.94
C LEU A 107 -3.47 -9.50 9.67
N PHE A 108 -2.16 -9.28 9.70
CA PHE A 108 -1.56 -8.05 10.20
C PHE A 108 -1.39 -7.03 9.09
N VAL A 109 -1.85 -5.80 9.35
CA VAL A 109 -1.80 -4.65 8.43
C VAL A 109 -1.22 -3.45 9.17
N PRO A 110 0.06 -3.13 8.94
CA PRO A 110 0.66 -1.88 9.39
C PRO A 110 0.26 -0.72 8.46
N ASP A 111 -0.11 0.43 9.00
CA ASP A 111 -0.58 1.59 8.21
C ASP A 111 0.32 2.83 8.26
N ALA A 112 -0.03 3.82 7.45
CA ALA A 112 0.67 5.10 7.34
C ALA A 112 0.63 5.95 8.62
N ARG A 113 -0.36 5.74 9.49
CA ARG A 113 -0.61 6.53 10.71
C ARG A 113 -0.06 5.86 11.98
N GLY A 114 0.77 4.83 11.81
CA GLY A 114 1.46 4.11 12.89
C GLY A 114 0.63 3.05 13.59
N TRP A 115 -0.53 2.70 13.04
CA TRP A 115 -1.32 1.58 13.53
C TRP A 115 -0.80 0.27 12.96
N LEU A 116 -0.53 -0.67 13.85
CA LEU A 116 -0.51 -2.09 13.54
C LEU A 116 -1.87 -2.67 13.88
N ARG A 117 -2.65 -3.07 12.87
CA ARG A 117 -3.95 -3.74 13.05
C ARG A 117 -3.85 -5.22 12.75
N ALA A 118 -4.65 -6.01 13.45
CA ALA A 118 -4.88 -7.42 13.19
C ALA A 118 -6.35 -7.62 12.81
N TYR A 119 -6.58 -8.21 11.65
CA TYR A 119 -7.90 -8.51 11.12
C TYR A 119 -8.12 -10.02 11.05
N ASP A 120 -9.37 -10.46 11.17
CA ASP A 120 -9.74 -11.82 10.81
C ASP A 120 -9.58 -12.00 9.29
N ALA A 121 -8.77 -12.97 8.91
CA ALA A 121 -8.40 -13.20 7.52
C ALA A 121 -9.60 -13.68 6.66
N ARG A 122 -10.71 -14.08 7.27
CA ARG A 122 -11.89 -14.62 6.57
C ARG A 122 -12.88 -13.56 6.15
N ASP A 123 -13.03 -12.49 6.94
CA ASP A 123 -14.07 -11.48 6.75
C ASP A 123 -13.60 -10.02 6.90
N GLY A 124 -12.33 -9.79 7.26
CA GLY A 124 -11.78 -8.44 7.40
C GLY A 124 -12.22 -7.73 8.68
N LYS A 125 -12.84 -8.42 9.65
CA LYS A 125 -13.19 -7.82 10.95
C LYS A 125 -11.94 -7.50 11.77
N GLU A 126 -11.83 -6.29 12.29
CA GLU A 126 -10.74 -5.93 13.21
C GLU A 126 -10.84 -6.75 14.51
N LEU A 127 -9.73 -7.39 14.88
CA LEU A 127 -9.57 -8.19 16.10
C LEU A 127 -8.78 -7.45 17.17
N TRP A 128 -7.80 -6.65 16.74
CA TRP A 128 -6.88 -5.94 17.63
C TRP A 128 -6.16 -4.83 16.89
N SER A 129 -5.75 -3.79 17.62
CA SER A 129 -4.93 -2.71 17.09
C SER A 129 -4.01 -2.10 18.15
N HIS A 130 -2.88 -1.55 17.69
CA HIS A 130 -1.96 -0.79 18.52
C HIS A 130 -1.28 0.29 17.68
N ASN A 131 -1.18 1.51 18.23
CA ASN A 131 -0.49 2.62 17.59
C ASN A 131 0.87 2.87 18.28
N ASN A 132 1.95 2.87 17.51
CA ASN A 132 3.31 3.16 17.99
C ASN A 132 3.79 4.59 17.68
N GLY A 133 2.94 5.41 17.06
CA GLY A 133 3.16 6.82 16.74
C GLY A 133 3.91 7.09 15.45
N GLN A 134 4.37 6.07 14.73
CA GLN A 134 5.18 6.22 13.52
C GLN A 134 4.68 5.33 12.38
N GLY A 135 4.44 5.93 11.21
CA GLY A 135 3.96 5.22 10.04
C GLY A 135 4.86 4.06 9.60
N HIS A 136 4.26 3.11 8.88
CA HIS A 136 4.92 1.90 8.43
C HIS A 136 5.04 1.84 6.92
N ASN A 137 6.26 1.65 6.43
CA ASN A 137 6.51 1.39 5.01
C ASN A 137 7.39 0.15 4.74
N GLY A 138 7.74 -0.58 5.80
CA GLY A 138 8.68 -1.71 5.72
C GLY A 138 8.01 -3.09 5.66
N GLY A 139 8.84 -4.09 5.93
CA GLY A 139 8.40 -5.46 6.10
C GLY A 139 7.79 -5.74 7.49
N ILE A 140 7.02 -6.82 7.55
CA ILE A 140 6.50 -7.42 8.77
C ILE A 140 6.80 -8.91 8.74
N ILE A 141 7.23 -9.45 9.88
CA ILE A 141 7.55 -10.87 10.03
C ILE A 141 6.95 -11.42 11.32
N THR A 142 6.83 -12.74 11.39
CA THR A 142 6.62 -13.45 12.66
C THR A 142 7.68 -14.51 12.84
N TYR A 143 8.07 -14.73 14.09
CA TYR A 143 9.07 -15.73 14.47
C TYR A 143 8.76 -16.29 15.86
N LYS A 144 9.42 -17.38 16.23
CA LYS A 144 9.29 -18.01 17.55
C LYS A 144 10.63 -17.95 18.28
N ALA A 145 10.62 -17.48 19.52
CA ALA A 145 11.78 -17.47 20.40
C ALA A 145 11.38 -17.96 21.79
N LYS A 146 12.16 -18.90 22.36
CA LYS A 146 11.91 -19.49 23.70
C LYS A 146 10.45 -19.95 23.91
N GLY A 147 9.86 -20.59 22.90
CA GLY A 147 8.49 -21.10 22.95
C GLY A 147 7.37 -20.07 22.74
N LYS A 148 7.68 -18.77 22.64
CA LYS A 148 6.70 -17.71 22.40
C LYS A 148 6.79 -17.18 20.96
N GLN A 149 5.64 -16.96 20.33
CA GLN A 149 5.56 -16.32 19.01
C GLN A 149 5.59 -14.79 19.15
N TYR A 150 6.31 -14.14 18.25
CA TYR A 150 6.45 -12.70 18.15
C TYR A 150 6.11 -12.24 16.75
N VAL A 151 5.59 -11.01 16.65
CA VAL A 151 5.39 -10.29 15.39
C VAL A 151 6.26 -9.04 15.47
N ALA A 152 7.09 -8.83 14.45
CA ALA A 152 7.97 -7.67 14.35
C ALA A 152 7.66 -6.91 13.07
N VAL A 153 7.51 -5.59 13.21
CA VAL A 153 7.20 -4.66 12.13
C VAL A 153 8.18 -3.50 12.20
N MET A 154 8.65 -3.05 11.03
CA MET A 154 9.50 -1.87 10.94
C MET A 154 8.66 -0.59 11.05
N THR A 155 9.15 0.39 11.82
CA THR A 155 8.63 1.76 11.85
C THR A 155 9.50 2.65 10.96
N GLY A 156 8.88 3.67 10.37
CA GLY A 156 9.51 4.59 9.42
C GLY A 156 8.61 4.78 8.21
N TRP A 157 8.09 6.00 8.08
CA TRP A 157 7.34 6.45 6.90
C TRP A 157 8.27 7.21 5.96
N GLY A 158 8.00 7.11 4.66
CA GLY A 158 8.71 7.86 3.62
C GLY A 158 9.03 7.02 2.38
N GLY A 159 9.71 7.60 1.40
CA GLY A 159 9.94 6.98 0.09
C GLY A 159 8.86 7.36 -0.91
N LEU A 160 9.11 7.17 -2.21
CA LEU A 160 8.35 7.84 -3.29
C LEU A 160 6.83 7.85 -3.08
N ALA A 161 6.18 6.68 -2.99
CA ALA A 161 4.73 6.69 -2.79
C ALA A 161 4.34 7.17 -1.38
N GLY A 162 5.12 6.90 -0.34
CA GLY A 162 4.81 7.35 1.02
C GLY A 162 4.81 8.88 1.16
N ASP A 163 5.78 9.53 0.52
CA ASP A 163 5.94 10.99 0.51
C ASP A 163 4.83 11.66 -0.33
N ASP A 164 4.42 11.01 -1.43
CA ASP A 164 3.32 11.43 -2.30
C ASP A 164 1.96 11.48 -1.56
N TYR A 165 1.76 10.67 -0.51
CA TYR A 165 0.52 10.65 0.28
C TYR A 165 0.53 11.60 1.49
N ALA A 166 1.69 12.19 1.81
CA ALA A 166 1.87 13.06 2.98
C ALA A 166 1.69 14.56 2.66
N ALA A 167 1.50 14.90 1.39
CA ALA A 167 1.21 16.25 0.88
C ALA A 167 -0.30 16.51 0.79
#